data_AF-A0A352JF03-F1
#
_entry.id   AF-A0A352JF03-F1
#
_cell.length_a   1.000
_cell.length_b   1.000
_cell.length_c   1.000
_cell.angle_alpha   90.00
_cell.angle_beta   90.00
_cell.angle_gamma   90.00
#
_symmetry.space_group_name_H-M   'P 1'
#
loop_
_entity.id
_entity.type
_entity.pdbx_description
1 polymer ?
#
loop_
_entity_poly.entity_id
_entity_poly.type
_entity_poly.pdbx_seq_one_letter_code
_entity_poly.pdbx_strand_id
1 'polypeptide(L)'
;MNTTDVIRLASQYLANLAGHKFDVLDVSKPVTINSAVNLAKVISKLSPLLGNLIEFNTVEFLNKQNDFSEFGIWERQDPGFPDTIFVGDIQPIPGLEIKAWFPLATEITARFKDSQNHFQFDQTHVAMLAWLPEKIIYGKPYILDVCVVSGLSVALARDTHYHNPPDYLVLEPEDTTQRTVNLQQTNTSGYKFQGSTDEFLEAQKIVTSWGAEAKIYKPTREYQQLLRELLVRYKYRLDTNFAKMDRIEHPGIEEFKKRVYNVEVSGMTVGEWNRLLSSRREDSIRRSLQEYLEIREENIDELLD
;
A
#
# COMPACT_ATOMS: atom_id res chain seq x y z
N MET A 1 -23.63 14.63 -9.73
CA MET A 1 -22.36 14.29 -9.06
C MET A 1 -21.30 14.12 -10.13
N ASN A 2 -20.07 14.62 -9.94
CA ASN A 2 -18.95 14.36 -10.86
C ASN A 2 -17.93 13.39 -10.22
N THR A 3 -16.86 13.05 -10.95
CA THR A 3 -15.82 12.12 -10.47
C THR A 3 -15.21 12.56 -9.13
N THR A 4 -14.87 13.84 -9.00
CA THR A 4 -14.32 14.40 -7.77
C THR A 4 -15.30 14.30 -6.61
N ASP A 5 -16.60 14.54 -6.85
CA ASP A 5 -17.63 14.40 -5.83
C ASP A 5 -17.78 12.95 -5.35
N VAL A 6 -17.81 11.98 -6.28
CA VAL A 6 -17.88 10.55 -5.95
C VAL A 6 -16.69 10.13 -5.11
N ILE A 7 -15.48 10.48 -5.53
CA ILE A 7 -14.25 10.14 -4.81
C ILE A 7 -14.22 10.79 -3.44
N ARG A 8 -14.58 12.08 -3.33
CA ARG A 8 -14.63 12.80 -2.06
C ARG A 8 -15.62 12.16 -1.11
N LEU A 9 -16.82 11.84 -1.59
CA LEU A 9 -17.87 11.22 -0.78
C LEU A 9 -17.48 9.80 -0.35
N ALA A 10 -16.92 8.99 -1.25
CA ALA A 10 -16.38 7.69 -0.91
C ALA A 10 -15.27 7.81 0.14
N SER A 11 -14.35 8.78 -0.02
CA SER A 11 -13.30 9.05 0.96
C SER A 11 -13.86 9.38 2.34
N GLN A 12 -14.93 10.17 2.42
CA GLN A 12 -15.62 10.50 3.67
C GLN A 12 -16.25 9.27 4.32
N TYR A 13 -16.91 8.42 3.53
CA TYR A 13 -17.47 7.17 4.06
C TYR A 13 -16.39 6.19 4.51
N LEU A 14 -15.32 6.03 3.72
CA LEU A 14 -14.20 5.15 4.08
C LEU A 14 -13.47 5.62 5.33
N ALA A 15 -13.36 6.93 5.55
CA ALA A 15 -12.84 7.45 6.81
C ALA A 15 -13.66 6.99 8.03
N ASN A 16 -14.98 6.79 7.86
CA ASN A 16 -15.85 6.27 8.92
C ASN A 16 -15.63 4.77 9.20
N LEU A 17 -14.88 4.03 8.37
CA LEU A 17 -14.50 2.65 8.71
C LEU A 17 -13.51 2.59 9.86
N ALA A 18 -12.75 3.66 10.12
CA ALA A 18 -11.93 3.75 11.32
C ALA A 18 -12.82 3.53 12.56
N GLY A 19 -12.43 2.62 13.44
CA GLY A 19 -13.26 2.25 14.58
C GLY A 19 -14.11 0.99 14.38
N HIS A 20 -14.21 0.46 13.16
CA HIS A 20 -15.07 -0.69 12.88
C HIS A 20 -14.33 -2.01 13.05
N LYS A 21 -15.04 -2.96 13.68
CA LYS A 21 -14.66 -4.37 13.68
C LYS A 21 -15.04 -4.99 12.35
N PHE A 22 -14.17 -5.84 11.87
CA PHE A 22 -14.32 -6.53 10.62
C PHE A 22 -14.60 -8.01 10.90
N ASP A 23 -15.87 -8.37 10.94
CA ASP A 23 -16.35 -9.68 11.43
C ASP A 23 -16.19 -10.78 10.38
N VAL A 24 -14.95 -11.10 10.07
CA VAL A 24 -14.57 -12.12 9.07
C VAL A 24 -13.62 -13.18 9.65
N LEU A 25 -13.00 -12.88 10.79
CA LEU A 25 -12.06 -13.72 11.51
C LEU A 25 -12.07 -13.32 12.98
N ASP A 26 -11.91 -14.27 13.88
CA ASP A 26 -11.65 -13.99 15.29
C ASP A 26 -10.45 -14.83 15.74
N VAL A 27 -9.39 -14.17 16.20
CA VAL A 27 -8.19 -14.84 16.70
C VAL A 27 -8.34 -15.01 18.21
N SER A 28 -8.47 -16.25 18.68
CA SER A 28 -8.64 -16.51 20.11
C SER A 28 -7.50 -15.94 20.96
N LYS A 29 -7.83 -15.51 22.18
CA LYS A 29 -6.83 -15.09 23.18
C LYS A 29 -5.84 -16.25 23.42
N PRO A 30 -4.53 -16.00 23.38
CA PRO A 30 -3.53 -17.02 23.73
C PRO A 30 -3.65 -17.45 25.19
N VAL A 31 -3.58 -18.76 25.44
CA VAL A 31 -3.78 -19.39 26.76
C VAL A 31 -2.49 -19.48 27.59
N THR A 32 -1.34 -19.29 26.93
CA THR A 32 -0.02 -19.25 27.57
C THR A 32 0.80 -18.09 27.04
N ILE A 33 1.73 -17.58 27.85
CA ILE A 33 2.63 -16.53 27.40
C ILE A 33 3.51 -16.96 26.21
N ASN A 34 3.91 -18.24 26.16
CA ASN A 34 4.67 -18.80 25.04
C ASN A 34 3.87 -18.75 23.74
N SER A 35 2.58 -19.11 23.79
CA SER A 35 1.69 -19.05 22.63
C SER A 35 1.47 -17.61 22.16
N ALA A 36 1.37 -16.64 23.09
CA ALA A 36 1.24 -15.22 22.76
C ALA A 36 2.48 -14.67 22.06
N VAL A 37 3.68 -15.00 22.57
CA VAL A 37 4.96 -14.62 21.95
C VAL A 37 5.06 -15.21 20.55
N ASN A 38 4.67 -16.48 20.37
CA ASN A 38 4.67 -17.11 19.04
C ASN A 38 3.67 -16.43 18.11
N LEU A 39 2.45 -16.17 18.57
CA LEU A 39 1.42 -15.49 17.79
C LEU A 39 1.88 -14.10 17.32
N ALA A 40 2.50 -13.31 18.20
CA ALA A 40 3.06 -12.01 17.85
C ALA A 40 4.09 -12.06 16.71
N LYS A 41 4.85 -13.17 16.60
CA LYS A 41 5.84 -13.39 15.52
C LYS A 41 5.20 -13.78 14.18
N VAL A 42 3.98 -14.34 14.20
CA VAL A 42 3.35 -14.91 12.99
C VAL A 42 2.04 -14.25 12.57
N ILE A 43 1.47 -13.37 13.40
CA ILE A 43 0.16 -12.74 13.16
C ILE A 43 0.09 -11.99 11.82
N SER A 44 1.21 -11.39 11.37
CA SER A 44 1.29 -10.69 10.08
C SER A 44 1.02 -11.61 8.88
N LYS A 45 1.13 -12.92 9.03
CA LYS A 45 0.80 -13.91 7.99
C LYS A 45 -0.70 -13.95 7.65
N LEU A 46 -1.56 -13.32 8.46
CA LEU A 46 -2.98 -13.14 8.14
C LEU A 46 -3.22 -12.06 7.07
N SER A 47 -2.23 -11.20 6.79
CA SER A 47 -2.40 -10.06 5.89
C SER A 47 -2.90 -10.41 4.48
N PRO A 48 -2.46 -11.50 3.81
CA PRO A 48 -2.99 -11.85 2.50
C PRO A 48 -4.48 -12.18 2.50
N LEU A 49 -4.95 -12.93 3.50
CA LEU A 49 -6.36 -13.28 3.66
C LEU A 49 -7.20 -12.04 3.99
N LEU A 50 -6.76 -11.29 5.00
CA LEU A 50 -7.49 -10.11 5.46
C LEU A 50 -7.47 -8.97 4.45
N GLY A 51 -6.40 -8.82 3.67
CA GLY A 51 -6.34 -7.85 2.57
C GLY A 51 -7.46 -8.07 1.57
N ASN A 52 -7.59 -9.29 1.03
CA ASN A 52 -8.66 -9.61 0.08
C ASN A 52 -10.07 -9.46 0.69
N LEU A 53 -10.25 -9.82 1.96
CA LEU A 53 -11.55 -9.66 2.63
C LEU A 53 -11.89 -8.17 2.83
N ILE A 54 -10.92 -7.35 3.26
CA ILE A 54 -11.06 -5.90 3.41
C ILE A 54 -11.43 -5.27 2.07
N GLU A 55 -10.73 -5.63 0.99
CA GLU A 55 -11.04 -5.17 -0.37
C GLU A 55 -12.50 -5.50 -0.75
N PHE A 56 -12.94 -6.74 -0.53
CA PHE A 56 -14.31 -7.16 -0.83
C PHE A 56 -15.36 -6.34 -0.07
N ASN A 57 -15.25 -6.26 1.25
CA ASN A 57 -16.28 -5.61 2.05
C ASN A 57 -16.24 -4.08 1.95
N THR A 58 -15.12 -3.48 1.53
CA THR A 58 -15.04 -2.04 1.28
C THR A 58 -16.04 -1.64 0.19
N VAL A 59 -16.16 -2.44 -0.87
CA VAL A 59 -17.16 -2.23 -1.94
C VAL A 59 -18.58 -2.40 -1.42
N GLU A 60 -18.85 -3.48 -0.68
CA GLU A 60 -20.15 -3.71 -0.04
C GLU A 60 -20.54 -2.57 0.91
N PHE A 61 -19.58 -2.03 1.65
CA PHE A 61 -19.79 -0.90 2.55
C PHE A 61 -20.15 0.37 1.80
N LEU A 62 -19.45 0.67 0.69
CA LEU A 62 -19.76 1.84 -0.14
C LEU A 62 -21.15 1.73 -0.78
N ASN A 63 -21.53 0.54 -1.27
CA ASN A 63 -22.85 0.32 -1.88
C ASN A 63 -24.03 0.36 -0.89
N LYS A 64 -23.77 0.29 0.43
CA LYS A 64 -24.80 0.51 1.45
C LYS A 64 -25.13 1.99 1.68
N GLN A 65 -24.35 2.91 1.11
CA GLN A 65 -24.56 4.33 1.30
C GLN A 65 -25.56 4.86 0.27
N ASN A 66 -26.69 5.38 0.75
CA ASN A 66 -27.78 5.82 -0.12
C ASN A 66 -27.38 6.96 -1.06
N ASP A 67 -26.39 7.78 -0.68
CA ASP A 67 -25.94 8.95 -1.44
C ASP A 67 -25.38 8.59 -2.83
N PHE A 68 -25.02 7.32 -3.08
CA PHE A 68 -24.59 6.85 -4.40
C PHE A 68 -25.72 6.33 -5.28
N SER A 69 -26.86 5.91 -4.70
CA SER A 69 -27.87 5.07 -5.36
C SER A 69 -28.49 5.68 -6.62
N GLU A 70 -28.56 7.00 -6.72
CA GLU A 70 -29.08 7.71 -7.90
C GLU A 70 -28.04 7.89 -9.02
N PHE A 71 -26.75 7.67 -8.74
CA PHE A 71 -25.64 8.00 -9.64
C PHE A 71 -24.91 6.76 -10.18
N GLY A 72 -24.99 5.63 -9.49
CA GLY A 72 -24.28 4.41 -9.87
C GLY A 72 -24.02 3.47 -8.69
N ILE A 73 -23.17 2.48 -8.94
CA ILE A 73 -22.76 1.47 -7.96
C ILE A 73 -21.26 1.26 -8.02
N TRP A 74 -20.64 0.93 -6.88
CA TRP A 74 -19.26 0.47 -6.83
C TRP A 74 -19.19 -0.99 -7.25
N GLU A 75 -18.34 -1.31 -8.22
CA GLU A 75 -18.14 -2.65 -8.76
C GLU A 75 -16.66 -3.04 -8.65
N ARG A 76 -16.41 -4.24 -8.12
CA ARG A 76 -15.05 -4.81 -8.07
C ARG A 76 -14.54 -5.14 -9.47
N GLN A 77 -13.24 -4.95 -9.68
CA GLN A 77 -12.55 -5.46 -10.87
C GLN A 77 -11.68 -6.66 -10.51
N ASP A 78 -11.92 -7.80 -11.15
CA ASP A 78 -11.04 -8.99 -11.07
C ASP A 78 -11.19 -9.86 -12.34
N PRO A 79 -10.18 -9.93 -13.23
CA PRO A 79 -8.95 -9.13 -13.23
C PRO A 79 -9.21 -7.69 -13.71
N GLY A 80 -8.59 -6.69 -13.08
CA GLY A 80 -8.60 -5.32 -13.58
C GLY A 80 -7.90 -4.33 -12.65
N PHE A 81 -7.79 -3.07 -13.10
CA PHE A 81 -7.28 -1.96 -12.31
C PHE A 81 -8.16 -0.73 -12.53
N PRO A 82 -8.48 0.05 -11.48
CA PRO A 82 -8.18 -0.22 -10.07
C PRO A 82 -9.07 -1.32 -9.47
N ASP A 83 -8.81 -1.72 -8.22
CA ASP A 83 -9.55 -2.77 -7.49
C ASP A 83 -11.09 -2.60 -7.52
N THR A 84 -11.59 -1.35 -7.53
CA THR A 84 -13.03 -1.05 -7.69
C THR A 84 -13.27 0.22 -8.49
N ILE A 85 -14.37 0.25 -9.25
CA ILE A 85 -14.82 1.40 -10.05
C ILE A 85 -16.28 1.76 -9.74
N PHE A 86 -16.63 3.02 -9.94
CA PHE A 86 -18.01 3.49 -9.82
C PHE A 86 -18.71 3.46 -11.19
N VAL A 87 -19.58 2.46 -11.38
CA VAL A 87 -20.33 2.23 -12.62
C VAL A 87 -21.62 3.04 -12.62
N GLY A 88 -21.74 3.94 -13.58
CA GLY A 88 -22.89 4.83 -13.78
C GLY A 88 -22.62 5.80 -14.93
N ASP A 89 -23.30 6.95 -14.93
CA ASP A 89 -23.17 7.97 -16.00
C ASP A 89 -22.03 8.98 -15.77
N ILE A 90 -21.19 8.75 -14.75
CA ILE A 90 -20.11 9.67 -14.36
C ILE A 90 -18.84 9.35 -15.15
N GLN A 91 -18.28 10.39 -15.78
CA GLN A 91 -17.04 10.29 -16.55
C GLN A 91 -16.07 11.42 -16.16
N PRO A 92 -14.75 11.15 -16.12
CA PRO A 92 -14.12 9.82 -16.22
C PRO A 92 -14.51 8.91 -15.06
N ILE A 93 -14.51 7.59 -15.29
CA ILE A 93 -14.98 6.60 -14.31
C ILE A 93 -14.17 6.73 -13.00
N PRO A 94 -14.82 7.04 -11.86
CA PRO A 94 -14.18 7.07 -10.56
C PRO A 94 -13.68 5.68 -10.16
N GLY A 95 -12.51 5.59 -9.56
CA GLY A 95 -11.97 4.31 -9.10
C GLY A 95 -11.19 4.40 -7.79
N LEU A 96 -11.13 3.28 -7.08
CA LEU A 96 -10.35 3.13 -5.85
C LEU A 96 -9.45 1.91 -5.95
N GLU A 97 -8.15 2.13 -5.79
CA GLU A 97 -7.16 1.08 -5.56
C GLU A 97 -7.04 0.86 -4.05
N ILE A 98 -7.43 -0.31 -3.56
CA ILE A 98 -7.52 -0.59 -2.13
C ILE A 98 -6.25 -1.30 -1.66
N LYS A 99 -5.69 -0.86 -0.54
CA LYS A 99 -4.50 -1.47 0.06
C LYS A 99 -4.67 -1.64 1.55
N ALA A 100 -4.73 -2.89 2.01
CA ALA A 100 -4.68 -3.19 3.44
C ALA A 100 -3.25 -3.15 3.98
N TRP A 101 -3.07 -2.55 5.15
CA TRP A 101 -1.78 -2.49 5.85
C TRP A 101 -1.90 -3.04 7.27
N PHE A 102 -0.97 -3.93 7.63
CA PHE A 102 -0.79 -4.44 8.99
C PHE A 102 0.39 -3.69 9.66
N PRO A 103 0.15 -2.76 10.60
CA PRO A 103 1.18 -1.86 11.14
C PRO A 103 2.31 -2.51 11.96
N LEU A 104 2.16 -3.76 12.39
CA LEU A 104 3.25 -4.50 13.05
C LEU A 104 4.13 -5.25 12.05
N ALA A 105 3.91 -5.07 10.75
CA ALA A 105 4.84 -5.50 9.72
C ALA A 105 6.06 -4.56 9.66
N THR A 106 7.15 -5.06 9.07
CA THR A 106 8.41 -4.30 8.96
C THR A 106 8.29 -3.05 8.09
N GLU A 107 7.42 -3.07 7.09
CA GLU A 107 7.13 -1.96 6.18
C GLU A 107 5.76 -2.18 5.52
N ILE A 108 5.19 -1.13 4.91
CA ILE A 108 4.07 -1.26 3.98
C ILE A 108 4.59 -1.87 2.67
N THR A 109 4.38 -3.17 2.49
CA THR A 109 4.91 -3.93 1.34
C THR A 109 4.05 -3.82 0.07
N ALA A 110 2.82 -3.30 0.20
CA ALA A 110 1.97 -2.94 -0.92
C ALA A 110 2.75 -2.07 -1.92
N ARG A 111 2.52 -2.29 -3.21
CA ARG A 111 3.19 -1.53 -4.28
C ARG A 111 2.16 -0.82 -5.13
N PHE A 112 2.55 0.34 -5.66
CA PHE A 112 1.76 1.09 -6.61
C PHE A 112 2.61 1.41 -7.84
N LYS A 113 2.45 0.63 -8.91
CA LYS A 113 3.35 0.67 -10.07
C LYS A 113 2.75 1.34 -11.29
N ASP A 114 1.47 1.67 -11.28
CA ASP A 114 0.80 2.24 -12.44
C ASP A 114 1.42 3.56 -12.89
N SER A 115 1.47 3.73 -14.20
CA SER A 115 1.98 4.91 -14.90
C SER A 115 1.24 6.18 -14.50
N GLN A 116 1.94 7.32 -14.45
CA GLN A 116 1.27 8.62 -14.33
C GLN A 116 0.27 8.87 -15.48
N ASN A 117 0.54 8.31 -16.66
CA ASN A 117 -0.34 8.43 -17.83
C ASN A 117 -1.70 7.75 -17.63
N HIS A 118 -1.86 6.91 -16.60
CA HIS A 118 -3.15 6.27 -16.28
C HIS A 118 -4.10 7.19 -15.51
N PHE A 119 -3.57 8.28 -14.95
CA PHE A 119 -4.29 9.16 -14.04
C PHE A 119 -4.45 10.58 -14.59
N GLN A 120 -4.56 10.73 -15.91
CA GLN A 120 -4.64 12.04 -16.59
C GLN A 120 -5.78 12.93 -16.08
N PHE A 121 -6.82 12.32 -15.49
CA PHE A 121 -7.97 13.04 -14.93
C PHE A 121 -8.11 12.88 -13.42
N ASP A 122 -7.09 12.35 -12.75
CA ASP A 122 -7.09 12.07 -11.31
C ASP A 122 -8.32 11.28 -10.82
N GLN A 123 -8.82 10.39 -11.68
CA GLN A 123 -10.08 9.67 -11.48
C GLN A 123 -9.94 8.46 -10.55
N THR A 124 -8.71 8.02 -10.29
CA THR A 124 -8.41 6.86 -9.44
C THR A 124 -7.64 7.30 -8.20
N HIS A 125 -8.10 6.87 -7.04
CA HIS A 125 -7.46 7.16 -5.76
C HIS A 125 -7.01 5.88 -5.06
N VAL A 126 -5.96 5.95 -4.27
CA VAL A 126 -5.51 4.84 -3.42
C VAL A 126 -6.17 4.97 -2.05
N ALA A 127 -6.94 3.97 -1.64
CA ALA A 127 -7.51 3.84 -0.31
C ALA A 127 -6.67 2.86 0.52
N MET A 128 -5.94 3.37 1.50
CA MET A 128 -5.17 2.54 2.43
C MET A 128 -5.92 2.36 3.74
N LEU A 129 -6.11 1.10 4.15
CA LEU A 129 -6.77 0.74 5.40
C LEU A 129 -5.77 0.07 6.34
N ALA A 130 -5.47 0.71 7.47
CA ALA A 130 -4.63 0.12 8.50
C ALA A 130 -5.50 -0.75 9.41
N TRP A 131 -5.09 -1.99 9.64
CA TRP A 131 -5.84 -2.92 10.49
C TRP A 131 -4.93 -3.64 11.48
N LEU A 132 -5.48 -3.94 12.65
CA LEU A 132 -4.90 -4.83 13.67
C LEU A 132 -6.00 -5.67 14.32
N PRO A 133 -5.66 -6.80 14.96
CA PRO A 133 -6.57 -7.40 15.93
C PRO A 133 -6.91 -6.40 17.05
N GLU A 134 -8.15 -6.44 17.56
CA GLU A 134 -8.63 -5.55 18.62
C GLU A 134 -7.71 -5.48 19.85
N LYS A 135 -7.03 -6.60 20.16
CA LYS A 135 -6.11 -6.74 21.29
C LYS A 135 -4.68 -6.95 20.80
N ILE A 136 -4.26 -6.18 19.81
CA ILE A 136 -2.93 -6.11 19.17
C ILE A 136 -2.47 -7.38 18.43
N ILE A 137 -2.62 -8.56 19.04
CA ILE A 137 -2.25 -9.86 18.48
C ILE A 137 -3.40 -10.86 18.44
N TYR A 138 -4.54 -10.58 19.09
CA TYR A 138 -5.73 -11.44 19.10
C TYR A 138 -7.03 -10.60 19.08
N GLY A 139 -8.16 -11.28 18.92
CA GLY A 139 -9.48 -10.71 18.69
C GLY A 139 -9.82 -10.59 17.21
N LYS A 140 -10.91 -9.86 16.92
CA LYS A 140 -11.33 -9.60 15.55
C LYS A 140 -10.43 -8.57 14.88
N PRO A 141 -10.25 -8.62 13.55
CA PRO A 141 -9.63 -7.52 12.82
C PRO A 141 -10.43 -6.23 13.02
N TYR A 142 -9.72 -5.13 13.20
CA TYR A 142 -10.26 -3.82 13.50
C TYR A 142 -9.53 -2.78 12.66
N ILE A 143 -10.28 -1.89 12.01
CA ILE A 143 -9.71 -0.82 11.18
C ILE A 143 -9.30 0.34 12.10
N LEU A 144 -8.01 0.63 12.14
CA LEU A 144 -7.42 1.65 12.99
C LEU A 144 -7.61 3.05 12.41
N ASP A 145 -7.30 3.20 11.14
CA ASP A 145 -7.40 4.46 10.41
C ASP A 145 -7.44 4.14 8.91
N VAL A 146 -7.94 5.10 8.12
CA VAL A 146 -8.01 5.02 6.67
C VAL A 146 -7.44 6.29 6.07
N CYS A 147 -6.70 6.18 4.96
CA CYS A 147 -6.36 7.33 4.15
C CYS A 147 -6.75 7.10 2.69
N VAL A 148 -7.25 8.14 2.04
CA VAL A 148 -7.53 8.13 0.60
C VAL A 148 -6.74 9.27 -0.03
N VAL A 149 -5.92 8.94 -1.03
CA VAL A 149 -5.01 9.87 -1.70
C VAL A 149 -5.08 9.66 -3.22
N SER A 150 -4.77 10.70 -3.99
CA SER A 150 -4.74 10.63 -5.46
C SER A 150 -3.77 9.54 -5.95
N GLY A 151 -4.20 8.71 -6.90
CA GLY A 151 -3.31 7.75 -7.56
C GLY A 151 -2.20 8.46 -8.35
N LEU A 152 -2.53 9.60 -8.97
CA LEU A 152 -1.55 10.44 -9.65
C LEU A 152 -0.48 10.96 -8.69
N SER A 153 -0.87 11.44 -7.50
CA SER A 153 0.10 11.97 -6.53
C SER A 153 1.02 10.87 -5.97
N VAL A 154 0.50 9.65 -5.80
CA VAL A 154 1.30 8.48 -5.40
C VAL A 154 2.28 8.08 -6.51
N ALA A 155 1.85 8.03 -7.77
CA ALA A 155 2.73 7.77 -8.91
C ALA A 155 3.83 8.83 -9.03
N LEU A 156 3.48 10.12 -8.89
CA LEU A 156 4.43 11.23 -8.94
C LEU A 156 5.47 11.14 -7.81
N ALA A 157 5.04 10.87 -6.57
CA ALA A 157 5.95 10.72 -5.43
C ALA A 157 6.92 9.55 -5.66
N ARG A 158 6.42 8.39 -6.11
CA ARG A 158 7.23 7.23 -6.49
C ARG A 158 8.28 7.59 -7.53
N ASP A 159 7.86 8.19 -8.64
CA ASP A 159 8.75 8.43 -9.76
C ASP A 159 9.79 9.49 -9.40
N THR A 160 9.40 10.52 -8.64
CA THR A 160 10.33 11.53 -8.13
C THR A 160 11.34 10.95 -7.13
N HIS A 161 10.90 10.04 -6.26
CA HIS A 161 11.77 9.40 -5.28
C HIS A 161 12.85 8.53 -5.94
N TYR A 162 12.46 7.72 -6.93
CA TYR A 162 13.37 6.74 -7.53
C TYR A 162 14.17 7.27 -8.71
N HIS A 163 13.64 8.24 -9.46
CA HIS A 163 14.26 8.65 -10.71
C HIS A 163 15.52 9.50 -10.49
N ASN A 164 16.68 8.93 -10.84
CA ASN A 164 17.98 9.59 -10.72
C ASN A 164 18.93 9.07 -11.80
N PRO A 165 18.73 9.41 -13.08
CA PRO A 165 19.58 8.93 -14.15
C PRO A 165 21.01 9.50 -14.02
N PRO A 166 22.06 8.71 -14.34
CA PRO A 166 21.99 7.34 -14.85
C PRO A 166 21.93 6.26 -13.75
N ASP A 167 21.99 6.63 -12.48
CA ASP A 167 22.07 5.67 -11.36
C ASP A 167 20.80 4.82 -11.19
N TYR A 168 19.64 5.43 -11.39
CA TYR A 168 18.35 4.76 -11.28
C TYR A 168 17.40 5.29 -12.35
N LEU A 169 16.81 4.38 -13.13
CA LEU A 169 15.85 4.71 -14.18
C LEU A 169 14.46 4.23 -13.77
N VAL A 170 13.47 5.09 -13.95
CA VAL A 170 12.06 4.71 -13.91
C VAL A 170 11.55 4.68 -15.35
N LEU A 171 11.07 3.52 -15.80
CA LEU A 171 10.62 3.32 -17.16
C LEU A 171 9.10 3.10 -17.22
N GLU A 172 8.47 3.84 -18.12
CA GLU A 172 7.07 3.63 -18.51
C GLU A 172 6.88 2.29 -19.23
N PRO A 173 5.72 1.63 -19.10
CA PRO A 173 5.43 0.41 -19.83
C PRO A 173 5.50 0.66 -21.34
N GLU A 174 5.76 -0.41 -22.09
CA GLU A 174 5.64 -0.36 -23.54
C GLU A 174 4.17 -0.25 -23.94
N ASP A 175 3.91 0.40 -25.08
CA ASP A 175 2.57 0.41 -25.66
C ASP A 175 2.17 -1.02 -26.03
N THR A 176 1.21 -1.52 -25.26
CA THR A 176 0.67 -2.88 -25.38
C THR A 176 -0.81 -2.85 -25.69
N THR A 177 -1.36 -1.70 -26.13
CA THR A 177 -2.79 -1.50 -26.42
C THR A 177 -3.36 -2.49 -27.45
N GLN A 178 -2.53 -3.01 -28.35
CA GLN A 178 -2.91 -4.02 -29.34
C GLN A 178 -2.94 -5.47 -28.80
N ARG A 179 -2.51 -5.69 -27.55
CA ARG A 179 -2.58 -7.01 -26.90
C ARG A 179 -3.96 -7.24 -26.29
N THR A 180 -4.28 -8.51 -26.03
CA THR A 180 -5.46 -8.87 -25.22
C THR A 180 -5.42 -8.13 -23.88
N VAL A 181 -6.58 -7.73 -23.36
CA VAL A 181 -6.71 -6.86 -22.15
C VAL A 181 -5.84 -7.36 -20.98
N ASN A 182 -5.81 -8.66 -20.74
CA ASN A 182 -5.01 -9.30 -19.68
C ASN A 182 -3.48 -9.26 -19.89
N LEU A 183 -3.00 -8.89 -21.07
CA LEU A 183 -1.58 -8.76 -21.43
C LEU A 183 -1.13 -7.30 -21.57
N GLN A 184 -2.05 -6.35 -21.44
CA GLN A 184 -1.72 -4.93 -21.45
C GLN A 184 -0.95 -4.57 -20.18
N GLN A 185 0.14 -3.82 -20.33
CA GLN A 185 1.03 -3.43 -19.26
C GLN A 185 0.77 -1.97 -18.91
N THR A 186 0.45 -1.74 -17.66
CA THR A 186 0.16 -0.41 -17.08
C THR A 186 1.27 0.05 -16.14
N ASN A 187 2.15 -0.88 -15.78
CA ASN A 187 3.10 -0.74 -14.69
C ASN A 187 4.44 -0.20 -15.16
N THR A 188 4.92 0.81 -14.44
CA THR A 188 6.29 1.29 -14.51
C THR A 188 7.25 0.31 -13.85
N SER A 189 8.53 0.39 -14.24
CA SER A 189 9.59 -0.46 -13.71
C SER A 189 10.81 0.36 -13.30
N GLY A 190 11.39 0.03 -12.15
CA GLY A 190 12.62 0.64 -11.64
C GLY A 190 13.86 -0.19 -11.97
N TYR A 191 14.91 0.46 -12.44
CA TYR A 191 16.17 -0.17 -12.84
C TYR A 191 17.36 0.52 -12.19
N LYS A 192 18.19 -0.24 -11.47
CA LYS A 192 19.41 0.25 -10.83
C LYS A 192 20.64 -0.03 -11.69
N PHE A 193 21.51 0.96 -11.88
CA PHE A 193 22.76 0.82 -12.62
C PHE A 193 23.68 -0.25 -11.99
N GLN A 194 24.37 -1.03 -12.82
CA GLN A 194 25.27 -2.13 -12.42
C GLN A 194 26.54 -2.20 -13.28
N GLY A 195 26.82 -1.16 -14.07
CA GLY A 195 28.09 -1.04 -14.79
C GLY A 195 29.26 -0.67 -13.87
N SER A 196 30.43 -0.61 -14.46
CA SER A 196 31.67 -0.10 -13.87
C SER A 196 31.62 1.41 -13.60
N THR A 197 32.58 1.91 -12.82
CA THR A 197 32.75 3.34 -12.55
C THR A 197 32.95 4.15 -13.82
N ASP A 198 33.72 3.63 -14.79
CA ASP A 198 34.01 4.33 -16.04
C ASP A 198 32.75 4.44 -16.91
N GLU A 199 31.98 3.36 -17.03
CA GLU A 199 30.67 3.36 -17.70
C GLU A 199 29.70 4.33 -17.01
N PHE A 200 29.73 4.41 -15.68
CA PHE A 200 28.89 5.34 -14.93
C PHE A 200 29.25 6.80 -15.21
N LEU A 201 30.55 7.12 -15.32
CA LEU A 201 31.02 8.47 -15.69
C LEU A 201 30.66 8.82 -17.14
N GLU A 202 30.68 7.87 -18.05
CA GLU A 202 30.22 8.05 -19.43
C GLU A 202 28.70 8.29 -19.49
N ALA A 203 27.92 7.47 -18.80
CA ALA A 203 26.47 7.61 -18.71
C ALA A 203 26.06 8.98 -18.14
N GLN A 204 26.80 9.50 -17.17
CA GLN A 204 26.58 10.85 -16.62
C GLN A 204 26.79 11.94 -17.67
N LYS A 205 27.79 11.80 -18.56
CA LYS A 205 28.00 12.75 -19.67
C LYS A 205 26.82 12.72 -20.64
N ILE A 206 26.28 11.54 -20.92
CA ILE A 206 25.08 11.38 -21.77
C ILE A 206 23.90 12.12 -21.12
N VAL A 207 23.59 11.83 -19.85
CA VAL A 207 22.49 12.48 -19.13
C VAL A 207 22.65 14.00 -19.09
N THR A 208 23.87 14.49 -18.86
CA THR A 208 24.16 15.94 -18.84
C THR A 208 23.87 16.59 -20.19
N SER A 209 24.05 15.88 -21.30
CA SER A 209 23.79 16.40 -22.63
C SER A 209 22.30 16.58 -22.96
N TRP A 210 21.39 15.99 -22.17
CA TRP A 210 19.93 16.15 -22.31
C TRP A 210 19.41 17.50 -21.79
N GLY A 211 20.25 18.29 -21.11
CA GLY A 211 19.93 19.65 -20.65
C GLY A 211 19.61 19.75 -19.17
N ALA A 212 19.21 20.95 -18.72
CA ALA A 212 19.05 21.27 -17.30
C ALA A 212 17.97 20.45 -16.59
N GLU A 213 16.97 19.98 -17.33
CA GLU A 213 15.84 19.18 -16.81
C GLU A 213 16.07 17.67 -16.94
N ALA A 214 17.27 17.23 -17.30
CA ALA A 214 17.59 15.83 -17.57
C ALA A 214 17.25 14.87 -16.42
N LYS A 215 17.22 15.36 -15.17
CA LYS A 215 16.92 14.58 -13.97
C LYS A 215 15.48 14.71 -13.49
N ILE A 216 14.67 15.55 -14.13
CA ILE A 216 13.24 15.64 -13.83
C ILE A 216 12.55 14.50 -14.57
N TYR A 217 11.85 13.64 -13.84
CA TYR A 217 11.10 12.55 -14.45
C TYR A 217 10.01 13.09 -15.39
N LYS A 218 9.87 12.48 -16.57
CA LYS A 218 8.77 12.76 -17.49
C LYS A 218 8.19 11.44 -18.03
N PRO A 219 6.85 11.25 -17.96
CA PRO A 219 6.20 10.07 -18.51
C PRO A 219 6.04 10.13 -20.04
N THR A 220 6.53 11.20 -20.68
CA THR A 220 6.44 11.44 -22.13
C THR A 220 7.30 10.45 -22.92
N ARG A 221 6.82 10.07 -24.11
CA ARG A 221 7.51 9.13 -25.00
C ARG A 221 8.94 9.55 -25.31
N GLU A 222 9.17 10.84 -25.57
CA GLU A 222 10.47 11.40 -25.96
C GLU A 222 11.50 11.22 -24.84
N TYR A 223 11.13 11.56 -23.61
CA TYR A 223 12.01 11.36 -22.45
C TYR A 223 12.27 9.87 -22.17
N GLN A 224 11.24 9.05 -22.30
CA GLN A 224 11.34 7.60 -22.09
C GLN A 224 12.18 6.90 -23.17
N GLN A 225 12.40 7.51 -24.34
CA GLN A 225 13.38 7.04 -25.32
C GLN A 225 14.83 7.29 -24.86
N LEU A 226 15.10 8.44 -24.23
CA LEU A 226 16.42 8.76 -23.67
C LEU A 226 16.81 7.77 -22.56
N LEU A 227 15.86 7.42 -21.68
CA LEU A 227 16.11 6.41 -20.64
C LEU A 227 16.35 5.02 -21.22
N ARG A 228 15.62 4.64 -22.29
CA ARG A 228 15.85 3.37 -22.99
C ARG A 228 17.23 3.32 -23.68
N GLU A 229 17.74 4.45 -24.17
CA GLU A 229 19.12 4.53 -24.69
C GLU A 229 20.15 4.15 -23.62
N LEU A 230 19.99 4.64 -22.39
CA LEU A 230 20.84 4.23 -21.27
C LEU A 230 20.70 2.73 -20.96
N LEU A 231 19.47 2.22 -20.91
CA LEU A 231 19.19 0.81 -20.60
C LEU A 231 19.82 -0.14 -21.62
N VAL A 232 19.85 0.24 -22.90
CA VAL A 232 20.48 -0.55 -23.98
C VAL A 232 22.00 -0.51 -23.90
N ARG A 233 22.58 0.65 -23.57
CA ARG A 233 24.03 0.85 -23.58
C ARG A 233 24.75 0.31 -22.35
N TYR A 234 24.11 0.35 -21.19
CA TYR A 234 24.74 -0.02 -19.92
C TYR A 234 23.98 -1.13 -19.20
N LYS A 235 24.68 -1.78 -18.26
CA LYS A 235 24.08 -2.82 -17.45
C LYS A 235 23.20 -2.22 -16.35
N TYR A 236 21.93 -2.62 -16.33
CA TYR A 236 21.01 -2.34 -15.24
C TYR A 236 20.41 -3.64 -14.68
N ARG A 237 19.98 -3.59 -13.42
CA ARG A 237 19.21 -4.65 -12.76
C ARG A 237 17.82 -4.13 -12.42
N LEU A 238 16.80 -4.94 -12.74
CA LEU A 238 15.43 -4.69 -12.29
C LEU A 238 15.37 -4.68 -10.76
N ASP A 239 14.78 -3.64 -10.18
CA ASP A 239 14.61 -3.52 -8.74
C ASP A 239 13.25 -4.07 -8.29
N THR A 240 13.28 -5.20 -7.59
CA THR A 240 12.09 -5.85 -7.05
C THR A 240 11.52 -5.12 -5.82
N ASN A 241 12.25 -4.16 -5.23
CA ASN A 241 11.78 -3.31 -4.15
C ASN A 241 11.16 -1.99 -4.63
N PHE A 242 11.21 -1.70 -5.92
CA PHE A 242 10.61 -0.52 -6.52
C PHE A 242 9.11 -0.41 -6.16
N ALA A 243 8.68 0.84 -5.91
CA ALA A 243 7.29 1.23 -5.71
C ALA A 243 6.59 0.74 -4.44
N LYS A 244 7.32 0.27 -3.41
CA LYS A 244 6.73 -0.01 -2.11
C LYS A 244 6.20 1.28 -1.48
N MET A 245 4.95 1.26 -1.00
CA MET A 245 4.26 2.44 -0.48
C MET A 245 5.00 3.10 0.71
N ASP A 246 5.72 2.30 1.49
CA ASP A 246 6.52 2.81 2.63
C ASP A 246 7.75 3.63 2.23
N ARG A 247 8.18 3.54 0.97
CA ARG A 247 9.48 4.02 0.50
C ARG A 247 9.40 5.19 -0.47
N ILE A 248 8.21 5.63 -0.86
CA ILE A 248 8.02 6.67 -1.87
C ILE A 248 7.85 8.08 -1.28
N GLU A 249 7.94 8.20 0.05
CA GLU A 249 7.91 9.48 0.78
C GLU A 249 6.69 10.36 0.47
N HIS A 250 5.55 9.73 0.11
CA HIS A 250 4.34 10.47 -0.21
C HIS A 250 3.76 11.15 1.05
N PRO A 251 3.58 12.49 1.08
CA PRO A 251 3.23 13.21 2.30
C PRO A 251 1.96 12.70 2.99
N GLY A 252 0.90 12.44 2.22
CA GLY A 252 -0.36 11.93 2.78
C GLY A 252 -0.26 10.53 3.39
N ILE A 253 0.65 9.70 2.87
CA ILE A 253 0.90 8.34 3.38
C ILE A 253 1.78 8.41 4.63
N GLU A 254 2.78 9.28 4.65
CA GLU A 254 3.62 9.50 5.83
C GLU A 254 2.82 10.08 7.00
N GLU A 255 1.92 11.03 6.75
CA GLU A 255 1.03 11.55 7.79
C GLU A 255 0.05 10.47 8.28
N PHE A 256 -0.49 9.64 7.38
CA PHE A 256 -1.30 8.48 7.75
C PHE A 256 -0.53 7.49 8.63
N LYS A 257 0.70 7.13 8.26
CA LYS A 257 1.57 6.26 9.07
C LYS A 257 1.79 6.82 10.47
N LYS A 258 2.09 8.11 10.57
CA LYS A 258 2.26 8.79 11.86
C LYS A 258 1.00 8.68 12.72
N ARG A 259 -0.18 8.93 12.15
CA ARG A 259 -1.45 8.79 12.88
C ARG A 259 -1.66 7.37 13.38
N VAL A 260 -1.51 6.37 12.51
CA VAL A 260 -1.66 4.95 12.85
C VAL A 260 -0.70 4.54 13.98
N TYR A 261 0.57 4.92 13.90
CA TYR A 261 1.54 4.59 14.94
C TYR A 261 1.28 5.27 16.28
N ASN A 262 0.54 6.38 16.30
CA ASN A 262 0.16 7.10 17.51
C ASN A 262 -1.17 6.62 18.12
N VAL A 263 -1.92 5.72 17.45
CA VAL A 263 -3.14 5.14 18.03
C VAL A 263 -2.76 4.27 19.23
N GLU A 264 -3.43 4.48 20.36
CA GLU A 264 -3.28 3.62 21.54
C GLU A 264 -4.13 2.35 21.39
N VAL A 265 -3.50 1.19 21.58
CA VAL A 265 -4.15 -0.12 21.58
C VAL A 265 -3.62 -0.90 22.77
N SER A 266 -4.50 -1.34 23.65
CA SER A 266 -4.11 -2.08 24.87
C SER A 266 -3.03 -1.36 25.70
N GLY A 267 -3.20 -0.06 25.96
CA GLY A 267 -2.35 0.72 26.87
C GLY A 267 -0.96 1.13 26.34
N MET A 268 -0.62 0.80 25.09
CA MET A 268 0.57 1.34 24.41
C MET A 268 0.20 1.81 23.01
N THR A 269 0.97 2.72 22.43
CA THR A 269 0.80 3.10 21.02
C THR A 269 1.17 1.95 20.09
N VAL A 270 0.56 1.89 18.91
CA VAL A 270 0.93 0.90 17.87
C VAL A 270 2.42 0.98 17.53
N GLY A 271 3.01 2.18 17.52
CA GLY A 271 4.45 2.37 17.30
C GLY A 271 5.32 1.77 18.40
N GLU A 272 4.90 1.86 19.66
CA GLU A 272 5.59 1.21 20.78
C GLU A 272 5.46 -0.31 20.72
N TRP A 273 4.26 -0.83 20.40
CA TRP A 273 4.05 -2.26 20.15
C TRP A 273 4.94 -2.76 19.02
N ASN A 274 4.98 -2.07 17.89
CA ASN A 274 5.81 -2.46 16.74
C ASN A 274 7.29 -2.56 17.14
N ARG A 275 7.79 -1.55 17.86
CA ARG A 275 9.18 -1.52 18.34
C ARG A 275 9.49 -2.65 19.34
N LEU A 276 8.55 -2.94 20.23
CA LEU A 276 8.67 -4.00 21.23
C LEU A 276 8.68 -5.39 20.58
N LEU A 277 7.69 -5.67 19.73
CA LEU A 277 7.48 -6.98 19.11
C LEU A 277 8.54 -7.30 18.05
N SER A 278 9.12 -6.28 17.41
CA SER A 278 10.27 -6.43 16.51
C SER A 278 11.61 -6.60 17.25
N SER A 279 11.63 -6.47 18.58
CA SER A 279 12.87 -6.56 19.36
C SER A 279 13.30 -8.02 19.57
N ARG A 280 14.61 -8.24 19.79
CA ARG A 280 15.16 -9.55 20.16
C ARG A 280 15.00 -9.88 21.66
N ARG A 281 14.40 -8.99 22.46
CA ARG A 281 14.32 -9.12 23.92
C ARG A 281 13.02 -9.81 24.32
N GLU A 282 13.02 -11.14 24.22
CA GLU A 282 11.82 -11.93 24.48
C GLU A 282 11.25 -11.73 25.90
N ASP A 283 12.10 -11.54 26.91
CA ASP A 283 11.65 -11.24 28.29
C ASP A 283 10.85 -9.94 28.39
N SER A 284 11.21 -8.92 27.61
CA SER A 284 10.47 -7.65 27.56
C SER A 284 9.12 -7.84 26.87
N ILE A 285 9.07 -8.63 25.81
CA ILE A 285 7.83 -8.99 25.11
C ILE A 285 6.91 -9.74 26.07
N ARG A 286 7.42 -10.78 26.74
CA ARG A 286 6.69 -11.58 27.72
C ARG A 286 6.06 -10.70 28.79
N ARG A 287 6.87 -9.87 29.45
CA ARG A 287 6.40 -8.97 30.50
C ARG A 287 5.27 -8.06 30.02
N SER A 288 5.45 -7.44 28.85
CA SER A 288 4.46 -6.49 28.32
C SER A 288 3.16 -7.20 27.90
N LEU A 289 3.24 -8.40 27.30
CA LEU A 289 2.04 -9.18 26.98
C LEU A 289 1.29 -9.63 28.25
N GLN A 290 1.99 -9.96 29.33
CA GLN A 290 1.37 -10.28 30.62
C GLN A 290 0.72 -9.04 31.26
N GLU A 291 1.39 -7.89 31.21
CA GLU A 291 0.96 -6.63 31.83
C GLU A 291 -0.23 -6.01 31.09
N TYR A 292 -0.12 -5.85 29.76
CA TYR A 292 -1.09 -5.08 28.98
C TYR A 292 -2.21 -5.92 28.36
N LEU A 293 -1.99 -7.23 28.15
CA LEU A 293 -3.00 -8.13 27.57
C LEU A 293 -3.54 -9.16 28.56
N GLU A 294 -3.05 -9.13 29.80
CA GLU A 294 -3.46 -10.05 30.88
C GLU A 294 -3.38 -11.52 30.46
N ILE A 295 -2.37 -11.88 29.67
CA ILE A 295 -2.14 -13.27 29.26
C ILE A 295 -1.32 -13.95 30.37
N ARG A 296 -1.93 -14.91 31.06
CA ARG A 296 -1.29 -15.68 32.15
C ARG A 296 -1.22 -17.15 31.74
N GLU A 297 -0.43 -17.95 32.47
CA GLU A 297 -0.46 -19.40 32.25
C GLU A 297 -1.80 -19.95 32.78
N GLU A 298 -2.65 -20.38 31.85
CA GLU A 298 -3.86 -21.14 32.15
C GLU A 298 -3.57 -22.63 31.99
N ASN A 299 -4.27 -23.47 32.77
CA ASN A 299 -4.10 -24.91 32.66
C ASN A 299 -4.69 -25.39 31.32
N ILE A 300 -3.85 -25.98 30.46
CA ILE A 300 -4.24 -26.45 29.12
C ILE A 300 -5.39 -27.48 29.20
N ASP A 301 -5.46 -28.24 30.30
CA ASP A 301 -6.50 -29.25 30.51
C ASP A 301 -7.91 -28.65 30.63
N GLU A 302 -8.06 -27.37 31.02
CA GLU A 302 -9.36 -26.69 31.12
C GLU A 302 -9.90 -26.18 29.76
N LEU A 303 -9.09 -26.27 28.68
CA LEU A 303 -9.42 -25.75 27.34
C LEU A 303 -9.75 -26.83 26.31
N LEU A 304 -9.49 -28.09 26.62
CA LEU A 304 -9.74 -29.24 25.74
C LEU A 304 -11.04 -30.00 26.07
N ASP A 305 -11.74 -29.57 27.12
CA ASP A 305 -13.07 -30.03 27.56
C ASP A 305 -14.18 -29.07 27.11
#